data_AF-A0A2D5B325-F1
#
_entry.id   AF-A0A2D5B325-F1
#
_cell.length_a   1.000
_cell.length_b   1.000
_cell.length_c   1.000
_cell.angle_alpha   90.00
_cell.angle_beta   90.00
_cell.angle_gamma   90.00
#
_symmetry.space_group_name_H-M   'P 1'
#
loop_
_entity.id
_entity.type
_entity.pdbx_description
1 polymer ?
#
loop_
_entity_poly.entity_id
_entity_poly.type
_entity_poly.pdbx_seq_one_letter_code
_entity_poly.pdbx_strand_id
1 'polypeptide(L)'
;EEDFEAYLKYYREGGRAAQNADNGRRGGAAGSRRGRGGQGQRGRGRRGQGRRGQGQRGQGRRGERGRGDQQQRQAQVETEQSGADQAPARPRWPAAIKPNPAQEALLRVVQGEVPLRIEAHRVDEIRAALALATAKRLPGITLEFGSEAGEIAEEIAAAGAPVIITDLLSGNAASYEKGRDGTLPGVLHRAGVPVAIASGSLKNSRNLTLMAAFACGQGLPEDAAIRAITLTPAEILGIADQVGSLEKDKVADVLITSGPLLQSDTRILRVVSRSRTWHEVK
;
A
#
# COMPACT_ATOMS: atom_id res chain seq x y z
N GLU A 1 -8.45 15.47 -3.24
CA GLU A 1 -9.78 14.80 -3.27
C GLU A 1 -10.75 15.49 -4.24
N GLU A 2 -10.80 16.82 -4.28
CA GLU A 2 -11.70 17.59 -5.17
C GLU A 2 -11.58 17.23 -6.68
N ASP A 3 -10.37 16.98 -7.18
CA ASP A 3 -10.14 16.59 -8.59
C ASP A 3 -10.70 15.20 -8.95
N PHE A 4 -10.82 14.30 -7.98
CA PHE A 4 -11.29 12.92 -8.22
C PHE A 4 -12.82 12.83 -8.23
N GLU A 5 -13.49 13.62 -7.40
CA GLU A 5 -14.96 13.73 -7.43
C GLU A 5 -15.44 14.43 -8.71
N ALA A 6 -14.72 15.46 -9.18
CA ALA A 6 -14.98 16.08 -10.48
C ALA A 6 -14.81 15.08 -11.65
N TYR A 7 -13.84 14.17 -11.54
CA TYR A 7 -13.63 13.08 -12.50
C TYR A 7 -14.80 12.09 -12.55
N LEU A 8 -15.29 11.65 -11.39
CA LEU A 8 -16.44 10.73 -11.32
C LEU A 8 -17.72 11.39 -11.86
N LYS A 9 -17.91 12.69 -11.62
CA LYS A 9 -19.04 13.47 -12.13
C LYS A 9 -19.05 13.54 -13.66
N TYR A 10 -17.91 13.84 -14.30
CA TYR A 10 -17.78 13.91 -15.77
C TYR A 10 -18.20 12.61 -16.49
N TYR A 11 -17.88 11.45 -15.91
CA TYR A 11 -18.23 10.16 -16.51
C TYR A 11 -19.68 9.74 -16.26
N ARG A 12 -20.32 10.18 -15.17
CA ARG A 12 -21.75 9.96 -14.93
C ARG A 12 -22.63 10.83 -15.82
N GLU A 13 -22.18 12.05 -16.15
CA GLU A 13 -22.96 13.07 -16.87
C GLU A 13 -22.79 13.05 -18.41
N GLY A 14 -22.19 11.99 -18.99
CA GLY A 14 -22.26 11.76 -20.44
C GLY A 14 -20.94 11.70 -21.21
N GLY A 15 -19.78 11.65 -20.54
CA GLY A 15 -18.45 11.57 -21.18
C GLY A 15 -18.20 10.36 -22.10
N ARG A 16 -19.10 9.36 -22.14
CA ARG A 16 -19.02 8.19 -23.05
C ARG A 16 -19.29 8.53 -24.53
N ALA A 17 -20.06 9.57 -24.83
CA ALA A 17 -20.40 9.91 -26.21
C ALA A 17 -19.20 10.45 -27.01
N ALA A 18 -18.21 11.06 -26.35
CA ALA A 18 -17.05 11.67 -27.00
C ALA A 18 -15.95 10.66 -27.42
N GLN A 19 -15.90 9.45 -26.82
CA GLN A 19 -14.90 8.44 -27.17
C GLN A 19 -15.17 7.79 -28.55
N ASN A 20 -16.43 7.69 -28.97
CA ASN A 20 -16.78 7.07 -30.25
C ASN A 20 -16.49 7.99 -31.46
N ALA A 21 -16.44 9.31 -31.28
CA ALA A 21 -16.14 10.25 -32.36
C ALA A 21 -14.64 10.34 -32.71
N ASP A 22 -13.75 10.10 -31.75
CA ASP A 22 -12.29 10.28 -31.93
C ASP A 22 -11.60 9.03 -32.51
N ASN A 23 -12.13 7.83 -32.24
CA ASN A 23 -11.65 6.59 -32.87
C ASN A 23 -11.94 6.54 -34.38
N GLY A 24 -12.99 7.23 -34.86
CA GLY A 24 -13.29 7.35 -36.29
C GLY A 24 -12.32 8.27 -37.05
N ARG A 25 -11.70 9.24 -36.38
CA ARG A 25 -10.76 10.19 -37.03
C ARG A 25 -9.32 9.68 -37.13
N ARG A 26 -8.91 8.72 -36.30
CA ARG A 26 -7.53 8.19 -36.31
C ARG A 26 -7.28 7.07 -37.33
N GLY A 27 -8.32 6.53 -37.99
CA GLY A 27 -8.18 5.45 -38.98
C GLY A 27 -7.88 5.87 -40.43
N GLY A 28 -7.83 7.17 -40.75
CA GLY A 28 -7.95 7.65 -42.14
C GLY A 28 -6.73 8.33 -42.78
N ALA A 29 -5.56 8.39 -42.15
CA ALA A 29 -4.43 9.17 -42.70
C ALA A 29 -3.08 8.45 -42.62
N ALA A 30 -2.90 7.43 -43.46
CA ALA A 30 -1.59 6.92 -43.85
C ALA A 30 -1.59 6.64 -45.35
N GLY A 31 -1.14 7.61 -46.16
CA GLY A 31 -1.08 7.44 -47.61
C GLY A 31 -0.58 8.66 -48.39
N SER A 32 0.73 8.68 -48.65
CA SER A 32 1.40 9.42 -49.74
C SER A 32 1.59 10.94 -49.60
N ARG A 33 2.86 11.40 -49.58
CA ARG A 33 3.57 11.90 -50.79
C ARG A 33 4.94 12.48 -50.44
N ARG A 34 5.89 12.16 -51.32
CA ARG A 34 7.28 12.60 -51.38
C ARG A 34 7.39 14.05 -51.87
N GLY A 35 8.38 14.79 -51.35
CA GLY A 35 9.43 15.40 -52.17
C GLY A 35 9.31 16.87 -52.62
N ARG A 36 10.45 17.59 -52.42
CA ARG A 36 10.90 18.89 -53.00
C ARG A 36 10.06 20.11 -52.60
N GLY A 37 10.59 21.27 -52.24
CA GLY A 37 11.89 21.92 -52.48
C GLY A 37 11.59 23.38 -52.85
N GLY A 38 12.42 24.34 -52.44
CA GLY A 38 12.41 25.70 -53.01
C GLY A 38 12.28 26.85 -52.01
N GLN A 39 13.34 27.65 -51.98
CA GLN A 39 13.49 28.96 -51.31
C GLN A 39 12.57 30.03 -51.93
N GLY A 40 12.23 31.07 -51.17
CA GLY A 40 11.60 32.28 -51.71
C GLY A 40 11.39 33.37 -50.67
N GLN A 41 12.06 34.49 -50.86
CA GLN A 41 12.18 35.67 -49.99
C GLN A 41 11.20 36.79 -50.40
N ARG A 42 10.88 37.70 -49.46
CA ARG A 42 10.31 39.08 -49.63
C ARG A 42 8.81 39.14 -50.01
N GLY A 43 8.01 40.13 -49.64
CA GLY A 43 8.22 41.44 -49.03
C GLY A 43 6.86 42.15 -48.81
N ARG A 44 6.91 43.30 -48.13
CA ARG A 44 5.79 44.15 -47.66
C ARG A 44 4.91 44.74 -48.78
N GLY A 45 3.65 45.07 -48.45
CA GLY A 45 2.81 45.99 -49.24
C GLY A 45 1.56 46.45 -48.48
N ARG A 46 1.41 47.78 -48.31
CA ARG A 46 0.34 48.50 -47.60
C ARG A 46 -0.79 48.94 -48.54
N ARG A 47 -2.00 49.05 -47.96
CA ARG A 47 -3.10 50.04 -48.16
C ARG A 47 -3.62 50.35 -49.57
N GLY A 48 -4.94 50.35 -49.70
CA GLY A 48 -5.70 51.15 -50.66
C GLY A 48 -7.15 51.34 -50.22
N GLN A 49 -7.53 52.59 -49.95
CA GLN A 49 -8.92 53.02 -49.72
C GLN A 49 -9.62 53.30 -51.07
N GLY A 50 -10.94 53.09 -51.13
CA GLY A 50 -11.79 53.55 -52.23
C GLY A 50 -13.23 53.78 -51.76
N ARG A 51 -13.68 55.05 -51.85
CA ARG A 51 -15.01 55.57 -51.51
C ARG A 51 -15.96 55.54 -52.73
N ARG A 52 -17.25 55.83 -52.44
CA ARG A 52 -18.38 56.32 -53.28
C ARG A 52 -19.39 55.21 -53.62
N GLY A 53 -20.71 55.37 -53.54
CA GLY A 53 -21.57 56.50 -53.17
C GLY A 53 -22.98 56.30 -53.77
N GLN A 54 -24.01 56.60 -52.97
CA GLN A 54 -25.39 57.02 -53.30
C GLN A 54 -26.38 56.10 -54.06
N GLY A 55 -27.64 56.10 -53.61
CA GLY A 55 -28.80 55.59 -54.35
C GLY A 55 -30.05 55.41 -53.48
N GLN A 56 -31.08 56.22 -53.72
CA GLN A 56 -32.28 56.46 -52.91
C GLN A 56 -33.48 55.51 -53.18
N ARG A 57 -34.45 55.53 -52.24
CA ARG A 57 -35.91 55.18 -52.32
C ARG A 57 -36.23 53.67 -52.42
N GLY A 58 -37.14 53.06 -51.67
CA GLY A 58 -38.25 53.52 -50.84
C GLY A 58 -39.55 52.89 -51.36
N GLN A 59 -40.09 51.86 -50.67
CA GLN A 59 -41.52 51.47 -50.67
C GLN A 59 -41.78 50.23 -49.80
N GLY A 60 -42.90 50.22 -49.08
CA GLY A 60 -43.59 48.99 -48.69
C GLY A 60 -43.55 48.58 -47.21
N ARG A 61 -44.26 49.33 -46.34
CA ARG A 61 -44.75 48.80 -45.06
C ARG A 61 -45.81 47.72 -45.34
N ARG A 62 -45.50 46.44 -45.08
CA ARG A 62 -46.46 45.37 -44.75
C ARG A 62 -45.68 44.14 -44.30
N GLY A 63 -45.84 43.75 -43.02
CA GLY A 63 -45.38 42.46 -42.50
C GLY A 63 -44.47 42.48 -41.27
N GLU A 64 -44.69 43.37 -40.29
CA GLU A 64 -43.86 43.44 -39.07
C GLU A 64 -44.36 42.55 -37.90
N ARG A 65 -45.38 41.71 -38.08
CA ARG A 65 -45.90 40.82 -37.01
C ARG A 65 -45.56 39.34 -37.15
N GLY A 66 -44.51 39.02 -37.90
CA GLY A 66 -44.00 37.64 -38.04
C GLY A 66 -42.48 37.51 -38.03
N ARG A 67 -41.76 38.63 -38.20
CA ARG A 67 -40.28 38.65 -38.17
C ARG A 67 -39.72 38.72 -36.76
N GLY A 68 -40.43 39.37 -35.82
CA GLY A 68 -40.02 39.45 -34.42
C GLY A 68 -40.01 38.09 -33.74
N ASP A 69 -41.05 37.28 -33.94
CA ASP A 69 -41.14 35.93 -33.35
C ASP A 69 -40.17 34.93 -34.00
N GLN A 70 -39.92 35.05 -35.30
CA GLN A 70 -38.90 34.23 -35.98
C GLN A 70 -37.49 34.64 -35.59
N GLN A 71 -37.19 35.94 -35.45
CA GLN A 71 -35.90 36.42 -34.96
C GLN A 71 -35.70 36.11 -33.48
N GLN A 72 -36.74 36.15 -32.66
CA GLN A 72 -36.65 35.76 -31.24
C GLN A 72 -36.51 34.25 -31.10
N ARG A 73 -37.20 33.44 -31.91
CA ARG A 73 -37.01 31.99 -31.95
C ARG A 73 -35.64 31.61 -32.53
N GLN A 74 -35.15 32.31 -33.56
CA GLN A 74 -33.81 32.09 -34.10
C GLN A 74 -32.74 32.54 -33.10
N ALA A 75 -32.91 33.67 -32.41
CA ALA A 75 -32.00 34.12 -31.36
C ALA A 75 -32.06 33.20 -30.14
N GLN A 76 -33.21 32.66 -29.77
CA GLN A 76 -33.33 31.67 -28.70
C GLN A 76 -32.71 30.33 -29.10
N VAL A 77 -32.94 29.83 -30.33
CA VAL A 77 -32.31 28.60 -30.83
C VAL A 77 -30.80 28.79 -30.99
N GLU A 78 -30.33 29.95 -31.44
CA GLU A 78 -28.90 30.29 -31.48
C GLU A 78 -28.32 30.41 -30.07
N THR A 79 -29.03 30.98 -29.10
CA THR A 79 -28.58 31.09 -27.70
C THR A 79 -28.59 29.72 -27.00
N GLU A 80 -29.58 28.86 -27.28
CA GLU A 80 -29.67 27.48 -26.79
C GLU A 80 -28.61 26.57 -27.43
N GLN A 81 -28.33 26.71 -28.73
CA GLN A 81 -27.25 26.00 -29.40
C GLN A 81 -25.86 26.52 -28.99
N SER A 82 -25.73 27.82 -28.70
CA SER A 82 -24.50 28.42 -28.16
C SER A 82 -24.17 27.89 -26.76
N GLY A 83 -25.19 27.53 -25.97
CA GLY A 83 -25.03 26.89 -24.66
C GLY A 83 -24.79 25.38 -24.70
N ALA A 84 -25.13 24.72 -25.81
CA ALA A 84 -25.06 23.26 -25.96
C ALA A 84 -23.77 22.75 -26.61
N ASP A 85 -22.98 23.60 -27.27
CA ASP A 85 -21.80 23.17 -28.06
C ASP A 85 -20.45 23.29 -27.33
N GLN A 86 -20.44 23.73 -26.07
CA GLN A 86 -19.22 23.73 -25.26
C GLN A 86 -19.20 22.50 -24.36
N ALA A 87 -18.64 21.41 -24.89
CA ALA A 87 -18.29 20.26 -24.07
C ALA A 87 -17.48 20.75 -22.85
N PRO A 88 -17.83 20.34 -21.62
CA PRO A 88 -17.17 20.82 -20.41
C PRO A 88 -15.67 20.58 -20.53
N ALA A 89 -14.88 21.56 -20.09
CA ALA A 89 -13.42 21.50 -20.16
C ALA A 89 -12.95 20.18 -19.56
N ARG A 90 -12.21 19.41 -20.36
CA ARG A 90 -11.70 18.10 -19.93
C ARG A 90 -10.83 18.33 -18.68
N PRO A 91 -11.15 17.71 -17.54
CA PRO A 91 -10.35 17.91 -16.34
C PRO A 91 -8.90 17.55 -16.66
N ARG A 92 -7.99 18.37 -16.15
CA ARG A 92 -6.55 18.14 -16.35
C ARG A 92 -6.22 16.84 -15.62
N TRP A 93 -5.74 15.85 -16.36
CA TRP A 93 -5.27 14.61 -15.74
C TRP A 93 -4.26 14.97 -14.65
N PRO A 94 -4.34 14.35 -13.46
CA PRO A 94 -3.27 14.44 -12.49
C PRO A 94 -1.97 14.08 -13.22
N ALA A 95 -0.89 14.76 -12.89
CA ALA A 95 0.41 14.34 -13.38
C ALA A 95 0.60 12.86 -13.03
N ALA A 96 1.11 12.08 -13.98
CA ALA A 96 1.42 10.68 -13.74
C ALA A 96 2.24 10.59 -12.44
N ILE A 97 1.75 9.78 -11.49
CA ILE A 97 2.46 9.55 -10.24
C ILE A 97 3.83 8.99 -10.63
N LYS A 98 4.90 9.68 -10.21
CA LYS A 98 6.25 9.21 -10.48
C LYS A 98 6.45 7.90 -9.70
N PRO A 99 6.91 6.83 -10.36
CA PRO A 99 7.31 5.59 -9.70
C PRO A 99 8.22 5.88 -8.50
N ASN A 100 7.89 5.30 -7.35
CA ASN A 100 8.70 5.40 -6.15
C ASN A 100 8.95 3.98 -5.63
N PRO A 101 10.14 3.41 -5.85
CA PRO A 101 10.44 2.03 -5.48
C PRO A 101 10.15 1.70 -4.01
N ALA A 102 10.33 2.66 -3.09
CA ALA A 102 10.04 2.47 -1.68
C ALA A 102 8.54 2.33 -1.39
N GLN A 103 7.69 3.06 -2.13
CA GLN A 103 6.23 2.97 -2.01
C GLN A 103 5.68 1.77 -2.78
N GLU A 104 6.31 1.42 -3.90
CA GLU A 104 5.94 0.23 -4.68
C GLU A 104 6.13 -1.06 -3.87
N ALA A 105 7.14 -1.11 -3.00
CA ALA A 105 7.32 -2.22 -2.06
C ALA A 105 6.11 -2.42 -1.12
N LEU A 106 5.41 -1.34 -0.77
CA LEU A 106 4.21 -1.39 0.07
C LEU A 106 2.95 -1.82 -0.68
N LEU A 107 2.97 -1.86 -2.02
CA LEU A 107 1.80 -2.30 -2.79
C LEU A 107 1.38 -3.72 -2.40
N ARG A 108 2.36 -4.63 -2.22
CA ARG A 108 2.11 -6.01 -1.81
C ARG A 108 1.46 -6.09 -0.42
N VAL A 109 1.81 -5.18 0.48
CA VAL A 109 1.18 -5.08 1.81
C VAL A 109 -0.26 -4.59 1.68
N VAL A 110 -0.48 -3.51 0.92
CA VAL A 110 -1.82 -2.91 0.72
C VAL A 110 -2.74 -3.85 -0.06
N GLN A 111 -2.20 -4.65 -0.97
CA GLN A 111 -2.89 -5.70 -1.71
C GLN A 111 -3.13 -6.97 -0.87
N GLY A 112 -2.51 -7.06 0.30
CA GLY A 112 -2.66 -8.18 1.22
C GLY A 112 -1.88 -9.44 0.82
N GLU A 113 -0.89 -9.32 -0.05
CA GLU A 113 -0.03 -10.44 -0.46
C GLU A 113 1.01 -10.81 0.60
N VAL A 114 1.43 -9.85 1.43
CA VAL A 114 2.40 -10.03 2.52
C VAL A 114 1.95 -9.25 3.76
N PRO A 115 2.21 -9.76 4.98
CA PRO A 115 1.87 -9.05 6.20
C PRO A 115 2.75 -7.80 6.39
N LEU A 116 2.22 -6.79 7.07
CA LEU A 116 3.02 -5.64 7.52
C LEU A 116 3.70 -5.97 8.84
N ARG A 117 5.03 -5.87 8.88
CA ARG A 117 5.81 -5.88 10.12
C ARG A 117 6.17 -4.45 10.48
N ILE A 118 5.87 -4.03 11.70
CA ILE A 118 6.10 -2.66 12.16
C ILE A 118 6.74 -2.66 13.54
N GLU A 119 7.84 -1.91 13.65
CA GLU A 119 8.49 -1.63 14.92
C GLU A 119 7.68 -0.57 15.67
N ALA A 120 7.29 -0.90 16.90
CA ALA A 120 6.55 -0.02 17.80
C ALA A 120 6.90 -0.40 19.23
N HIS A 121 7.31 0.58 20.04
CA HIS A 121 7.73 0.33 21.42
C HIS A 121 6.70 0.83 22.42
N ARG A 122 6.20 2.06 22.20
CA ARG A 122 5.32 2.75 23.14
C ARG A 122 3.84 2.44 22.88
N VAL A 123 3.00 2.58 23.90
CA VAL A 123 1.55 2.34 23.80
C VAL A 123 0.89 3.15 22.67
N ASP A 124 1.26 4.42 22.49
CA ASP A 124 0.72 5.29 21.44
C ASP A 124 1.12 4.83 20.03
N GLU A 125 2.35 4.35 19.86
CA GLU A 125 2.85 3.79 18.60
C GLU A 125 2.13 2.49 18.25
N ILE A 126 1.98 1.60 19.24
CA ILE A 126 1.30 0.31 19.05
C ILE A 126 -0.16 0.55 18.66
N ARG A 127 -0.88 1.42 19.38
CA ARG A 127 -2.27 1.77 19.02
C ARG A 127 -2.36 2.42 17.65
N ALA A 128 -1.41 3.27 17.26
CA ALA A 128 -1.36 3.84 15.92
C ALA A 128 -1.16 2.76 14.84
N ALA A 129 -0.32 1.75 15.10
CA ALA A 129 -0.13 0.62 14.20
C ALA A 129 -1.40 -0.22 14.04
N LEU A 130 -2.09 -0.55 15.15
CA LEU A 130 -3.37 -1.26 15.13
C LEU A 130 -4.46 -0.46 14.37
N ALA A 131 -4.52 0.86 14.61
CA ALA A 131 -5.45 1.74 13.93
C ALA A 131 -5.16 1.84 12.42
N LEU A 132 -3.88 1.89 12.03
CA LEU A 132 -3.47 1.88 10.63
C LEU A 132 -3.91 0.60 9.91
N ALA A 133 -3.72 -0.56 10.55
CA ALA A 133 -4.15 -1.85 10.01
C ALA A 133 -5.65 -1.86 9.71
N THR A 134 -6.44 -1.37 10.66
CA THR A 134 -7.89 -1.26 10.54
C THR A 134 -8.29 -0.28 9.44
N ALA A 135 -7.73 0.92 9.44
CA ALA A 135 -8.06 1.97 8.49
C ALA A 135 -7.72 1.59 7.03
N LYS A 136 -6.66 0.81 6.83
CA LYS A 136 -6.21 0.34 5.52
C LYS A 136 -6.73 -1.05 5.17
N ARG A 137 -7.50 -1.70 6.05
CA ARG A 137 -8.03 -3.06 5.88
C ARG A 137 -6.93 -4.05 5.53
N LEU A 138 -5.78 -3.91 6.20
CA LEU A 138 -4.68 -4.85 6.01
C LEU A 138 -5.10 -6.22 6.53
N PRO A 139 -4.73 -7.32 5.85
CA PRO A 139 -5.13 -8.67 6.27
C PRO A 139 -4.48 -9.10 7.59
N GLY A 140 -3.39 -8.44 8.00
CA GLY A 140 -2.72 -8.68 9.26
C GLY A 140 -1.51 -7.77 9.45
N ILE A 141 -1.14 -7.59 10.71
CA ILE A 141 0.08 -6.89 11.11
C ILE A 141 0.85 -7.70 12.16
N THR A 142 2.15 -7.51 12.22
CA THR A 142 3.02 -8.06 13.26
C THR A 142 3.78 -6.93 13.89
N LEU A 143 3.79 -6.89 15.22
CA LEU A 143 4.52 -5.90 16.00
C LEU A 143 5.92 -6.44 16.29
N GLU A 144 6.94 -5.61 16.09
CA GLU A 144 8.31 -5.89 16.53
C GLU A 144 8.61 -5.12 17.81
N PHE A 145 9.37 -5.75 18.71
CA PHE A 145 9.74 -5.26 20.04
C PHE A 145 8.56 -5.16 21.00
N GLY A 146 7.76 -4.10 20.92
CA GLY A 146 6.60 -3.89 21.79
C GLY A 146 6.98 -3.70 23.26
N SER A 147 7.97 -2.86 23.59
CA SER A 147 8.43 -2.67 24.97
C SER A 147 7.30 -2.44 25.98
N GLU A 148 6.33 -1.58 25.65
CA GLU A 148 5.15 -1.28 26.47
C GLU A 148 3.90 -2.11 26.08
N ALA A 149 4.04 -3.11 25.21
CA ALA A 149 2.92 -3.93 24.74
C ALA A 149 2.17 -4.64 25.88
N GLY A 150 2.88 -4.94 26.98
CA GLY A 150 2.28 -5.51 28.19
C GLY A 150 1.19 -4.63 28.82
N GLU A 151 1.23 -3.31 28.63
CA GLU A 151 0.22 -2.38 29.17
C GLU A 151 -1.13 -2.48 28.43
N ILE A 152 -1.12 -2.97 27.19
CA ILE A 152 -2.29 -3.08 26.31
C ILE A 152 -2.42 -4.49 25.69
N ALA A 153 -1.94 -5.52 26.40
CA ALA A 153 -1.86 -6.88 25.88
C ALA A 153 -3.22 -7.43 25.42
N GLU A 154 -4.29 -7.12 26.14
CA GLU A 154 -5.66 -7.50 25.77
C GLU A 154 -6.14 -6.82 24.48
N GLU A 155 -5.78 -5.54 24.26
CA GLU A 155 -6.09 -4.83 23.01
C GLU A 155 -5.36 -5.47 21.82
N ILE A 156 -4.09 -5.84 22.01
CA ILE A 156 -3.27 -6.53 21.01
C ILE A 156 -3.85 -7.92 20.69
N ALA A 157 -4.26 -8.67 21.70
CA ALA A 157 -4.90 -9.98 21.54
C ALA A 157 -6.22 -9.86 20.77
N ALA A 158 -7.06 -8.88 21.13
CA ALA A 158 -8.32 -8.63 20.44
C ALA A 158 -8.12 -8.22 18.97
N ALA A 159 -7.03 -7.54 18.65
CA ALA A 159 -6.64 -7.22 17.28
C ALA A 159 -6.04 -8.41 16.51
N GLY A 160 -5.71 -9.51 17.18
CA GLY A 160 -5.08 -10.69 16.58
C GLY A 160 -3.64 -10.42 16.09
N ALA A 161 -2.96 -9.42 16.65
CA ALA A 161 -1.63 -9.03 16.21
C ALA A 161 -0.54 -9.82 16.97
N PRO A 162 0.27 -10.68 16.30
CA PRO A 162 1.43 -11.30 16.93
C PRO A 162 2.52 -10.26 17.28
N VAL A 163 3.33 -10.59 18.28
CA VAL A 163 4.47 -9.78 18.73
C VAL A 163 5.77 -10.58 18.63
N ILE A 164 6.78 -9.99 17.98
CA ILE A 164 8.15 -10.54 17.88
C ILE A 164 9.05 -9.72 18.82
N ILE A 165 9.63 -10.38 19.83
CA ILE A 165 10.52 -9.76 20.81
C ILE A 165 11.97 -10.07 20.44
N THR A 166 12.82 -9.04 20.31
CA THR A 166 14.21 -9.21 19.80
C THR A 166 15.33 -8.75 20.74
N ASP A 167 14.99 -8.11 21.85
CA ASP A 167 15.92 -7.44 22.76
C ASP A 167 15.92 -8.02 24.20
N LEU A 168 15.42 -9.25 24.36
CA LEU A 168 15.27 -9.95 25.65
C LEU A 168 16.53 -10.01 26.54
N LEU A 169 17.74 -9.99 25.96
CA LEU A 169 19.01 -10.04 26.69
C LEU A 169 19.77 -8.70 26.69
N SER A 170 19.17 -7.63 26.18
CA SER A 170 19.81 -6.32 26.07
C SER A 170 19.78 -5.60 27.42
N GLY A 171 20.82 -5.84 28.24
CA GLY A 171 21.00 -5.20 29.55
C GLY A 171 21.38 -3.71 29.54
N ASN A 172 21.01 -2.94 28.51
CA ASN A 172 21.37 -1.51 28.49
C ASN A 172 20.42 -0.70 29.38
N ALA A 173 20.87 -0.41 30.60
CA ALA A 173 20.18 0.34 31.64
C ALA A 173 19.88 1.82 31.29
N ALA A 174 20.17 2.26 30.06
CA ALA A 174 20.07 3.65 29.63
C ALA A 174 18.72 4.02 28.97
N SER A 175 17.76 3.10 28.84
CA SER A 175 16.48 3.37 28.16
C SER A 175 15.33 3.24 29.14
N TYR A 176 14.54 4.31 29.25
CA TYR A 176 13.33 4.48 30.06
C TYR A 176 12.15 3.56 29.67
N GLU A 177 12.41 2.37 29.13
CA GLU A 177 11.38 1.46 28.62
C GLU A 177 11.04 0.39 29.68
N LYS A 178 9.85 0.50 30.27
CA LYS A 178 9.22 -0.58 31.03
C LYS A 178 9.07 -1.81 30.10
N GLY A 179 9.28 -3.03 30.61
CA GLY A 179 9.07 -4.28 29.87
C GLY A 179 10.31 -5.09 29.48
N ARG A 180 11.53 -4.55 29.71
CA ARG A 180 12.81 -5.26 29.44
C ARG A 180 13.28 -6.21 30.54
N ASP A 181 12.48 -6.46 31.57
CA ASP A 181 12.80 -7.41 32.65
C ASP A 181 12.64 -8.89 32.23
N GLY A 182 12.23 -9.14 30.98
CA GLY A 182 12.01 -10.46 30.41
C GLY A 182 10.64 -11.06 30.77
N THR A 183 9.79 -10.34 31.50
CA THR A 183 8.43 -10.80 31.84
C THR A 183 7.43 -10.59 30.70
N LEU A 184 7.72 -9.68 29.76
CA LEU A 184 6.85 -9.31 28.64
C LEU A 184 6.33 -10.53 27.84
N PRO A 185 7.15 -11.52 27.43
CA PRO A 185 6.65 -12.72 26.76
C PRO A 185 5.55 -13.43 27.56
N GLY A 186 5.73 -13.55 28.88
CA GLY A 186 4.76 -14.20 29.77
C GLY A 186 3.47 -13.38 29.93
N VAL A 187 3.57 -12.04 30.01
CA VAL A 187 2.41 -11.13 30.05
C VAL A 187 1.57 -11.27 28.79
N LEU A 188 2.20 -11.18 27.62
CA LEU A 188 1.54 -11.27 26.33
C LEU A 188 0.92 -12.67 26.11
N HIS A 189 1.65 -13.73 26.47
CA HIS A 189 1.16 -15.10 26.38
C HIS A 189 -0.11 -15.31 27.22
N ARG A 190 -0.14 -14.80 28.46
CA ARG A 190 -1.33 -14.90 29.32
C ARG A 190 -2.55 -14.17 28.75
N ALA A 191 -2.33 -13.08 28.01
CA ALA A 191 -3.40 -12.35 27.32
C ALA A 191 -3.87 -13.04 26.02
N GLY A 192 -3.22 -14.14 25.60
CA GLY A 192 -3.55 -14.84 24.35
C GLY A 192 -2.89 -14.25 23.10
N VAL A 193 -1.91 -13.37 23.26
CA VAL A 193 -1.13 -12.82 22.13
C VAL A 193 -0.14 -13.89 21.64
N PRO A 194 -0.06 -14.19 20.34
CA PRO A 194 1.00 -15.03 19.80
C PRO A 194 2.36 -14.32 19.94
N VAL A 195 3.27 -14.93 20.69
CA VAL A 195 4.62 -14.38 20.95
C VAL A 195 5.66 -15.21 20.23
N ALA A 196 6.53 -14.54 19.47
CA ALA A 196 7.77 -15.11 18.97
C ALA A 196 8.98 -14.38 19.57
N ILE A 197 10.06 -15.13 19.76
CA ILE A 197 11.34 -14.61 20.23
C ILE A 197 12.33 -14.73 19.08
N ALA A 198 13.05 -13.66 18.76
CA ALA A 198 14.06 -13.65 17.71
C ALA A 198 15.36 -13.00 18.21
N SER A 199 16.47 -13.29 17.54
CA SER A 199 17.78 -12.79 17.99
C SER A 199 18.08 -11.33 17.62
N GLY A 200 17.24 -10.70 16.79
CA GLY A 200 17.41 -9.33 16.26
C GLY A 200 18.59 -9.12 15.31
N SER A 201 19.62 -9.97 15.38
CA SER A 201 20.78 -9.95 14.49
C SER A 201 21.37 -11.34 14.30
N LEU A 202 22.11 -11.52 13.19
CA LEU A 202 22.86 -12.75 12.92
C LEU A 202 23.95 -13.00 13.98
N LYS A 203 24.55 -11.94 14.52
CA LYS A 203 25.59 -12.04 15.57
C LYS A 203 25.06 -12.66 16.85
N ASN A 204 23.78 -12.45 17.15
CA ASN A 204 23.12 -12.94 18.35
C ASN A 204 22.35 -14.25 18.15
N SER A 205 22.34 -14.82 16.94
CA SER A 205 21.58 -16.05 16.62
C SER A 205 21.86 -17.21 17.58
N ARG A 206 23.11 -17.37 18.00
CA ARG A 206 23.57 -18.34 19.02
C ARG A 206 22.89 -18.21 20.39
N ASN A 207 22.30 -17.05 20.69
CA ASN A 207 21.68 -16.79 21.98
C ASN A 207 20.17 -17.08 21.97
N LEU A 208 19.58 -17.51 20.85
CA LEU A 208 18.13 -17.70 20.74
C LEU A 208 17.56 -18.63 21.82
N THR A 209 18.20 -19.78 22.06
CA THR A 209 17.81 -20.71 23.13
C THR A 209 17.96 -20.10 24.51
N LEU A 210 19.01 -19.30 24.74
CA LEU A 210 19.21 -18.58 25.99
C LEU A 210 18.12 -17.53 26.23
N MET A 211 17.67 -16.83 25.17
CA MET A 211 16.56 -15.86 25.25
C MET A 211 15.25 -16.55 25.65
N ALA A 212 14.95 -17.71 25.06
CA ALA A 212 13.78 -18.51 25.41
C ALA A 212 13.86 -19.04 26.85
N ALA A 213 15.02 -19.55 27.28
CA ALA A 213 15.25 -19.99 28.65
C ALA A 213 15.12 -18.84 29.66
N PHE A 214 15.62 -17.65 29.32
CA PHE A 214 15.47 -16.45 30.13
C PHE A 214 13.99 -16.07 30.29
N ALA A 215 13.23 -16.01 29.19
CA ALA A 215 11.79 -15.75 29.26
C ALA A 215 11.04 -16.80 30.09
N CYS A 216 11.44 -18.07 30.00
CA CYS A 216 10.89 -19.15 30.81
C CYS A 216 11.15 -18.90 32.31
N GLY A 217 12.37 -18.53 32.68
CA GLY A 217 12.73 -18.15 34.05
C GLY A 217 11.97 -16.93 34.59
N GLN A 218 11.43 -16.08 33.71
CA GLN A 218 10.60 -14.91 34.05
C GLN A 218 9.09 -15.19 34.03
N GLY A 219 8.68 -16.46 33.90
CA GLY A 219 7.28 -16.89 34.05
C GLY A 219 6.53 -17.16 32.75
N LEU A 220 7.21 -17.28 31.61
CA LEU A 220 6.65 -17.92 30.42
C LEU A 220 6.69 -19.45 30.60
N PRO A 221 5.60 -20.21 30.34
CA PRO A 221 5.65 -21.67 30.37
C PRO A 221 6.70 -22.25 29.42
N GLU A 222 7.35 -23.37 29.79
CA GLU A 222 8.45 -23.96 29.01
C GLU A 222 8.02 -24.35 27.59
N ASP A 223 6.84 -24.95 27.44
CA ASP A 223 6.25 -25.29 26.16
C ASP A 223 5.99 -24.05 25.30
N ALA A 224 5.47 -22.98 25.90
CA ALA A 224 5.27 -21.69 25.23
C ALA A 224 6.60 -21.05 24.82
N ALA A 225 7.66 -21.16 25.63
CA ALA A 225 8.99 -20.65 25.32
C ALA A 225 9.64 -21.40 24.14
N ILE A 226 9.52 -22.73 24.09
CA ILE A 226 9.97 -23.54 22.94
C ILE A 226 9.16 -23.17 21.69
N ARG A 227 7.84 -23.04 21.83
CA ARG A 227 6.95 -22.66 20.74
C ARG A 227 7.30 -21.28 20.17
N ALA A 228 7.66 -20.33 21.02
CA ALA A 228 8.03 -18.96 20.63
C ALA A 228 9.28 -18.88 19.75
N ILE A 229 10.14 -19.91 19.75
CA ILE A 229 11.32 -20.02 18.88
C ILE A 229 11.17 -21.08 17.78
N THR A 230 9.99 -21.69 17.64
CA THR A 230 9.73 -22.76 16.66
C THR A 230 8.43 -22.52 15.87
N LEU A 231 7.28 -22.94 16.38
CA LEU A 231 6.01 -22.93 15.65
C LEU A 231 5.43 -21.52 15.51
N THR A 232 5.52 -20.66 16.53
CA THR A 232 4.93 -19.31 16.46
C THR A 232 5.57 -18.45 15.35
N PRO A 233 6.91 -18.36 15.21
CA PRO A 233 7.49 -17.64 14.09
C PRO A 233 7.15 -18.28 12.74
N ALA A 234 6.98 -19.61 12.66
CA ALA A 234 6.54 -20.27 11.42
C ALA A 234 5.11 -19.87 11.02
N GLU A 235 4.19 -19.72 11.99
CA GLU A 235 2.82 -19.24 11.76
C GLU A 235 2.81 -17.78 11.32
N ILE A 236 3.58 -16.91 11.98
CA ILE A 236 3.72 -15.49 11.61
C ILE A 236 4.24 -15.35 10.16
N LEU A 237 5.16 -16.22 9.75
CA LEU A 237 5.73 -16.24 8.41
C LEU A 237 4.86 -16.97 7.37
N GLY A 238 3.76 -17.62 7.79
CA GLY A 238 2.89 -18.36 6.89
C GLY A 238 3.50 -19.66 6.32
N ILE A 239 4.44 -20.28 7.04
CA ILE A 239 5.15 -21.51 6.64
C ILE A 239 5.04 -22.64 7.68
N ALA A 240 4.06 -22.55 8.59
CA ALA A 240 3.81 -23.55 9.63
C ALA A 240 3.40 -24.93 9.09
N ASP A 241 2.94 -25.00 7.84
CA ASP A 241 2.69 -26.24 7.11
C ASP A 241 3.99 -26.99 6.76
N GLN A 242 5.13 -26.29 6.74
CA GLN A 242 6.43 -26.85 6.35
C GLN A 242 7.38 -27.07 7.52
N VAL A 243 7.37 -26.19 8.52
CA VAL A 243 8.38 -26.17 9.61
C VAL A 243 7.76 -25.79 10.97
N GLY A 244 8.56 -25.91 12.03
CA GLY A 244 8.23 -25.37 13.36
C GLY A 244 7.59 -26.38 14.32
N SER A 245 7.18 -27.56 13.86
CA SER A 245 6.71 -28.65 14.72
C SER A 245 7.11 -30.03 14.19
N LEU A 246 7.09 -31.04 15.06
CA LEU A 246 7.37 -32.44 14.73
C LEU A 246 6.07 -33.13 14.31
N GLU A 247 5.64 -32.88 13.08
CA GLU A 247 4.46 -33.48 12.47
C GLU A 247 4.82 -34.21 11.17
N LYS A 248 3.95 -35.14 10.78
CA LYS A 248 4.12 -35.87 9.51
C LYS A 248 4.12 -34.88 8.34
N ASP A 249 4.91 -35.20 7.31
CA ASP A 249 4.99 -34.46 6.04
C ASP A 249 5.62 -33.06 6.12
N LYS A 250 6.10 -32.63 7.30
CA LYS A 250 6.93 -31.43 7.49
C LYS A 250 8.42 -31.70 7.20
N VAL A 251 9.17 -30.62 7.01
CA VAL A 251 10.63 -30.69 6.82
C VAL A 251 11.29 -31.25 8.08
N ALA A 252 12.20 -32.21 7.89
CA ALA A 252 12.98 -32.82 8.97
C ALA A 252 14.12 -31.90 9.47
N ASP A 253 13.74 -30.81 10.13
CA ASP A 253 14.62 -29.91 10.89
C ASP A 253 14.48 -30.24 12.38
N VAL A 254 15.44 -31.00 12.93
CA VAL A 254 15.34 -31.62 14.26
C VAL A 254 16.62 -31.38 15.07
N LEU A 255 16.45 -31.01 16.33
CA LEU A 255 17.49 -30.98 17.35
C LEU A 255 17.33 -32.18 18.28
N ILE A 256 18.41 -32.92 18.49
CA ILE A 256 18.48 -33.99 19.51
C ILE A 256 19.34 -33.47 20.64
N THR A 257 18.81 -33.46 21.85
CA THR A 257 19.45 -32.92 23.05
C THR A 257 19.61 -33.98 24.13
N SER A 258 20.57 -33.80 25.05
CA SER A 258 20.79 -34.70 26.18
C SER A 258 19.75 -34.60 27.29
N GLY A 259 18.89 -33.59 27.24
CA GLY A 259 17.87 -33.25 28.24
C GLY A 259 16.93 -32.17 27.69
N PRO A 260 16.09 -31.56 28.56
CA PRO A 260 15.17 -30.50 28.15
C PRO A 260 15.92 -29.28 27.59
N LEU A 261 15.46 -28.79 26.42
CA LEU A 261 16.20 -27.83 25.60
C LEU A 261 16.62 -26.54 26.34
N LEU A 262 15.82 -26.08 27.30
CA LEU A 262 16.02 -24.80 27.99
C LEU A 262 16.90 -24.90 29.24
N GLN A 263 17.40 -26.10 29.60
CA GLN A 263 18.29 -26.27 30.74
C GLN A 263 19.74 -25.92 30.39
N SER A 264 20.45 -25.26 31.30
CA SER A 264 21.80 -24.71 31.05
C SER A 264 22.87 -25.78 30.81
N ASP A 265 22.67 -26.98 31.33
CA ASP A 265 23.58 -28.13 31.19
C ASP A 265 23.24 -29.04 30.00
N THR A 266 22.17 -28.72 29.25
CA THR A 266 21.75 -29.50 28.10
C THR A 266 22.72 -29.33 26.93
N ARG A 267 23.16 -30.47 26.39
CA ARG A 267 24.05 -30.54 25.24
C ARG A 267 23.25 -30.88 23.99
N ILE A 268 23.56 -30.18 22.90
CA ILE A 268 23.09 -30.56 21.56
C ILE A 268 23.89 -31.78 21.12
N LEU A 269 23.21 -32.92 20.94
CA LEU A 269 23.80 -34.18 20.51
C LEU A 269 23.81 -34.31 18.99
N ARG A 270 22.75 -33.84 18.33
CA ARG A 270 22.64 -33.88 16.87
C ARG A 270 21.79 -32.73 16.34
N VAL A 271 22.18 -32.23 15.16
CA VAL A 271 21.40 -31.28 14.36
C VAL A 271 21.13 -31.91 13.00
N VAL A 272 19.85 -32.13 12.70
CA VAL A 272 19.39 -32.59 11.39
C VAL A 272 18.65 -31.44 10.74
N SER A 273 18.95 -31.15 9.48
CA SER A 273 18.15 -30.21 8.69
C SER A 273 17.97 -30.73 7.27
N ARG A 274 16.72 -30.69 6.78
CA ARG A 274 16.31 -31.25 5.48
C ARG A 274 16.83 -32.67 5.27
N SER A 275 16.68 -33.52 6.29
CA SER A 275 17.14 -34.91 6.32
C SER A 275 18.67 -35.12 6.21
N ARG A 276 19.47 -34.05 6.39
CA ARG A 276 20.93 -34.11 6.45
C ARG A 276 21.41 -33.83 7.87
N THR A 277 22.32 -34.65 8.38
CA THR A 277 23.03 -34.37 9.63
C THR A 277 24.09 -33.29 9.41
N TRP A 278 24.01 -32.20 10.17
CA TRP A 278 24.96 -31.09 10.15
C TRP A 278 25.93 -31.11 11.33
N HIS A 279 25.48 -31.63 12.46
CA HIS A 279 26.28 -31.78 13.67
C HIS A 279 25.91 -33.09 14.37
N GLU A 280 26.90 -33.77 14.91
CA GLU A 280 26.74 -34.97 15.72
C GLU A 280 27.92 -35.08 16.70
N VAL A 281 27.61 -35.23 17.99
CA VAL A 281 28.61 -35.53 19.02
C VAL A 281 28.99 -37.00 18.90
N LYS A 282 30.30 -37.27 18.75
CA LYS A 282 30.86 -38.61 18.72
C LYS A 282 31.09 -39.16 20.13
#